data_AF-A0A7Y3T497-F1
#
_entry.id   AF-A0A7Y3T497-F1
#
_cell.length_a   1.000
_cell.length_b   1.000
_cell.length_c   1.000
_cell.angle_alpha   90.00
_cell.angle_beta   90.00
_cell.angle_gamma   90.00
#
_symmetry.space_group_name_H-M   'P 1'
#
loop_
_entity.id
_entity.type
_entity.pdbx_description
1 polymer ?
#
loop_
_entity_poly.entity_id
_entity_poly.type
_entity_poly.pdbx_seq_one_letter_code
_entity_poly.pdbx_strand_id
1 'polypeptide(L)'
;MTSIKKGCQTNLGGRPQAIDPDKKTIKTVEGLGRIQATTRECAAVLGVSHQTFIATMQRHPELAEALERGREAGKTSLRRTQFRLAEKNASMAIFLGKNYLDQTDKQDITASVTQDVTVTDARSKLERLVNRETTASAKG
;
A
#
# COMPACT_ATOMS: atom_id res chain seq x y z
N MET A 1 22.08 -15.39 -45.93
CA MET A 1 20.63 -15.37 -45.68
C MET A 1 20.34 -14.26 -44.68
N THR A 2 20.12 -13.04 -45.17
CA THR A 2 19.94 -11.87 -44.29
C THR A 2 18.49 -11.43 -44.41
N SER A 3 17.69 -11.76 -43.39
CA SER A 3 16.27 -11.41 -43.32
C SER A 3 16.07 -9.90 -43.40
N ILE A 4 15.36 -9.48 -44.44
CA ILE A 4 14.88 -8.11 -44.64
C ILE A 4 13.83 -7.84 -43.55
N LYS A 5 14.12 -6.91 -42.63
CA LYS A 5 13.14 -6.39 -41.67
C LYS A 5 12.02 -5.70 -42.45
N LYS A 6 10.81 -6.28 -42.41
CA LYS A 6 9.58 -5.60 -42.86
C LYS A 6 9.35 -4.38 -41.96
N GLY A 7 9.51 -3.18 -42.52
CA GLY A 7 9.09 -1.94 -41.90
C GLY A 7 7.57 -1.95 -41.69
N CYS A 8 7.13 -1.44 -40.54
CA CYS A 8 5.74 -1.18 -40.23
C CYS A 8 5.18 -0.20 -41.27
N GLN A 9 4.10 -0.57 -41.98
CA GLN A 9 3.46 0.31 -42.95
C GLN A 9 2.69 1.41 -42.20
N THR A 10 3.11 2.66 -42.34
CA THR A 10 2.41 3.81 -41.73
C THR A 10 1.30 4.31 -42.65
N ASN A 11 0.07 4.34 -42.14
CA ASN A 11 -1.07 4.97 -42.82
C ASN A 11 -0.88 6.50 -42.90
N LEU A 12 -0.91 7.05 -44.11
CA LEU A 12 -0.51 8.41 -44.49
C LEU A 12 -1.51 9.53 -44.14
N GLY A 13 -2.36 9.36 -43.11
CA GLY A 13 -3.52 10.24 -42.90
C GLY A 13 -3.79 10.70 -41.46
N GLY A 14 -2.80 10.70 -40.56
CA GLY A 14 -3.01 11.08 -39.16
C GLY A 14 -1.85 11.85 -38.52
N ARG A 15 -2.15 12.59 -37.43
CA ARG A 15 -1.13 13.25 -36.59
C ARG A 15 -0.11 12.21 -36.12
N PRO A 16 1.20 12.46 -36.27
CA PRO A 16 2.23 11.53 -35.82
C PRO A 16 2.04 11.18 -34.34
N GLN A 17 2.29 9.91 -34.00
CA GLN A 17 2.17 9.44 -32.62
C GLN A 17 3.16 10.18 -31.73
N ALA A 18 2.72 10.57 -30.53
CA ALA A 18 3.54 11.36 -29.62
C ALA A 18 4.67 10.56 -28.95
N ILE A 19 4.54 9.22 -28.89
CA ILE A 19 5.53 8.31 -28.32
C ILE A 19 5.62 7.09 -29.24
N ASP A 20 6.83 6.73 -29.63
CA ASP A 20 7.15 5.48 -30.33
C ASP A 20 7.72 4.48 -29.31
N PRO A 21 7.29 3.20 -29.29
CA PRO A 21 7.82 2.17 -28.38
C PRO A 21 9.21 1.66 -28.81
N ASP A 22 10.15 2.59 -29.02
CA ASP A 22 11.51 2.23 -29.35
C ASP A 22 12.26 1.68 -28.12
N LYS A 23 13.39 0.99 -28.37
CA LYS A 23 14.18 0.38 -27.28
C LYS A 23 14.64 1.40 -26.24
N LYS A 24 14.84 2.67 -26.63
CA LYS A 24 15.25 3.74 -25.72
C LYS A 24 14.09 4.14 -24.81
N THR A 25 12.90 4.38 -25.38
CA THR A 25 11.69 4.73 -24.62
C THR A 25 11.32 3.64 -23.63
N ILE A 26 11.37 2.37 -24.04
CA ILE A 26 11.13 1.22 -23.16
C ILE A 26 12.09 1.24 -21.96
N LYS A 27 13.39 1.48 -22.19
CA LYS A 27 14.38 1.60 -21.10
C LYS A 27 14.13 2.80 -20.20
N THR A 28 13.73 3.94 -20.76
CA THR A 28 13.36 5.13 -19.98
C THR A 28 12.17 4.84 -19.07
N VAL A 29 11.11 4.24 -19.60
CA VAL A 29 9.91 3.88 -18.85
C VAL A 29 10.21 2.85 -17.76
N GLU A 30 11.05 1.84 -18.03
CA GLU A 30 11.52 0.90 -17.01
C GLU A 30 12.31 1.62 -15.90
N GLY A 31 13.20 2.55 -16.28
CA GLY A 31 13.96 3.37 -15.33
C GLY A 31 13.08 4.24 -14.45
N LEU A 32 12.03 4.83 -15.02
CA LEU A 32 11.01 5.58 -14.27
C LEU A 32 10.25 4.69 -13.29
N GLY A 33 9.95 3.44 -13.68
CA GLY A 33 9.38 2.44 -12.78
C GLY A 33 10.28 2.16 -11.59
N ARG A 34 11.60 2.07 -11.78
CA ARG A 34 12.56 1.79 -10.69
C ARG A 34 12.55 2.85 -9.60
N ILE A 35 12.34 4.11 -9.97
CA ILE A 35 12.21 5.21 -9.01
C ILE A 35 10.78 5.42 -8.50
N GLN A 36 9.88 4.47 -8.77
CA GLN A 36 8.47 4.50 -8.39
C GLN A 36 7.71 5.72 -8.93
N ALA A 37 8.09 6.22 -10.11
CA ALA A 37 7.38 7.33 -10.73
C ALA A 37 5.91 6.97 -11.01
N THR A 38 5.04 7.95 -10.78
CA THR A 38 3.63 7.92 -11.16
C THR A 38 3.48 8.04 -12.68
N THR A 39 2.32 7.66 -13.21
CA THR A 39 2.04 7.81 -14.64
C THR A 39 2.02 9.28 -15.09
N ARG A 40 1.70 10.22 -14.20
CA ARG A 40 1.78 11.66 -14.46
C ARG A 40 3.22 12.15 -14.59
N GLU A 41 4.10 11.71 -13.68
CA GLU A 41 5.53 12.02 -13.76
C GLU A 41 6.17 11.38 -15.00
N CYS A 42 5.78 10.14 -15.34
CA CYS A 42 6.22 9.51 -16.58
C CYS A 42 5.81 10.32 -17.82
N ALA A 43 4.56 10.79 -17.87
CA ALA A 43 4.08 11.64 -18.95
C ALA A 43 4.84 12.97 -19.05
N ALA A 44 5.11 13.61 -17.89
CA ALA A 44 5.90 14.83 -17.84
C ALA A 44 7.34 14.64 -18.35
N VAL A 45 8.01 13.54 -17.97
CA VAL A 45 9.36 13.21 -18.45
C VAL A 45 9.38 12.95 -19.96
N LEU A 46 8.34 12.31 -20.49
CA LEU A 46 8.21 12.03 -21.93
C LEU A 46 7.65 13.22 -22.72
N GLY A 47 7.32 14.35 -22.07
CA GLY A 47 6.83 15.55 -22.74
C GLY A 47 5.44 15.40 -23.35
N VAL A 48 4.59 14.52 -22.80
CA VAL A 48 3.22 14.28 -23.29
C VAL A 48 2.17 14.54 -22.22
N SER A 49 0.92 14.68 -22.64
CA SER A 49 -0.20 14.71 -21.68
C SER A 49 -0.34 13.37 -20.96
N HIS A 50 -0.86 13.40 -19.73
CA HIS A 50 -1.14 12.17 -18.97
C HIS A 50 -2.06 11.21 -19.73
N GLN A 51 -3.11 11.73 -20.39
CA GLN A 51 -4.02 10.94 -21.20
C GLN A 51 -3.34 10.29 -22.41
N THR A 52 -2.42 11.02 -23.05
CA THR A 52 -1.61 10.47 -24.14
C THR A 52 -0.76 9.32 -23.66
N PHE A 53 -0.10 9.45 -22.51
CA PHE A 53 0.72 8.36 -21.95
C PHE A 53 -0.10 7.10 -21.65
N ILE A 54 -1.28 7.24 -21.02
CA ILE A 54 -2.18 6.11 -20.76
C ILE A 54 -2.66 5.44 -22.04
N ALA A 55 -3.10 6.23 -23.02
CA ALA A 55 -3.53 5.70 -24.32
C ALA A 55 -2.39 4.99 -25.06
N THR A 56 -1.16 5.50 -24.97
CA THR A 56 0.03 4.84 -25.52
C THR A 56 0.29 3.50 -24.83
N MET A 57 0.21 3.41 -23.49
CA MET A 57 0.39 2.16 -22.76
C MET A 57 -0.66 1.09 -23.12
N GLN A 58 -1.89 1.50 -23.43
CA GLN A 58 -2.95 0.59 -23.88
C GLN A 58 -2.69 0.03 -25.29
N ARG A 59 -2.05 0.82 -26.16
CA ARG A 59 -1.69 0.41 -27.52
C ARG A 59 -0.40 -0.41 -27.57
N HIS A 60 0.51 -0.12 -26.64
CA HIS A 60 1.86 -0.68 -26.56
C HIS A 60 2.06 -1.33 -25.19
N PRO A 61 1.55 -2.57 -24.99
CA PRO A 61 1.63 -3.26 -23.70
C PRO A 61 3.07 -3.44 -23.20
N GLU A 62 4.06 -3.49 -24.09
CA GLU A 62 5.48 -3.55 -23.76
C GLU A 62 5.97 -2.38 -22.89
N LEU A 63 5.35 -1.19 -23.01
CA LEU A 63 5.66 -0.05 -22.15
C LEU A 63 5.07 -0.22 -20.75
N ALA A 64 3.88 -0.82 -20.64
CA ALA A 64 3.26 -1.13 -19.36
C ALA A 64 4.04 -2.23 -18.62
N GLU A 65 4.44 -3.28 -19.32
CA GLU A 65 5.29 -4.33 -18.78
C GLU A 65 6.65 -3.77 -18.34
N ALA A 66 7.26 -2.88 -19.13
CA ALA A 66 8.51 -2.24 -18.76
C ALA A 66 8.37 -1.39 -17.48
N LEU A 67 7.29 -0.60 -17.36
CA LEU A 67 7.02 0.18 -16.17
C LEU A 67 6.86 -0.72 -14.94
N GLU A 68 6.12 -1.82 -15.07
CA GLU A 68 5.87 -2.76 -13.96
C GLU A 68 7.13 -3.53 -13.56
N ARG A 69 7.92 -4.04 -14.51
CA ARG A 69 9.24 -4.61 -14.24
C ARG A 69 10.14 -3.62 -13.49
N GLY A 70 10.11 -2.36 -13.92
CA GLY A 70 10.79 -1.28 -13.23
C GLY A 70 10.33 -1.13 -11.79
N ARG A 71 9.03 -1.11 -11.54
CA ARG A 71 8.45 -0.98 -10.20
C ARG A 71 8.87 -2.10 -9.26
N GLU A 72 8.81 -3.35 -9.71
CA GLU A 72 9.23 -4.49 -8.90
C GLU A 72 10.73 -4.46 -8.58
N ALA A 73 11.57 -4.08 -9.56
CA ALA A 73 12.98 -3.85 -9.32
C ALA A 73 13.23 -2.71 -8.32
N GLY A 74 12.46 -1.62 -8.41
CA GLY A 74 12.51 -0.50 -7.46
C GLY A 74 12.14 -0.90 -6.04
N LYS A 75 11.04 -1.65 -5.86
CA LYS A 75 10.64 -2.21 -4.56
C LYS A 75 11.73 -3.12 -3.97
N THR A 76 12.35 -3.94 -4.80
CA THR A 76 13.48 -4.79 -4.37
C THR A 76 14.66 -3.96 -3.89
N SER A 77 15.02 -2.89 -4.61
CA SER A 77 16.08 -1.98 -4.18
C SER A 77 15.71 -1.24 -2.89
N LEU A 78 14.46 -0.79 -2.73
CA LEU A 78 13.97 -0.17 -1.51
C LEU A 78 14.07 -1.12 -0.32
N ARG A 79 13.64 -2.37 -0.46
CA ARG A 79 13.77 -3.39 0.59
C ARG A 79 15.21 -3.54 1.04
N ARG A 80 16.15 -3.69 0.10
CA ARG A 80 17.60 -3.75 0.41
C ARG A 80 18.07 -2.53 1.21
N THR A 81 17.62 -1.34 0.84
CA THR A 81 17.94 -0.11 1.57
C THR A 81 17.33 -0.10 2.97
N GLN A 82 16.08 -0.56 3.13
CA GLN A 82 15.43 -0.69 4.44
C GLN A 82 16.17 -1.67 5.35
N PHE A 83 16.59 -2.84 4.84
CA PHE A 83 17.39 -3.80 5.59
C PHE A 83 18.73 -3.20 6.05
N ARG A 84 19.43 -2.48 5.17
CA ARG A 84 20.67 -1.78 5.54
C ARG A 84 20.41 -0.69 6.58
N LEU A 85 19.32 0.06 6.45
CA LEU A 85 18.96 1.12 7.41
C LEU A 85 18.66 0.54 8.80
N ALA A 86 18.04 -0.63 8.86
CA ALA A 86 17.72 -1.32 10.12
C ALA A 86 18.97 -1.66 10.95
N GLU A 87 20.15 -1.80 10.35
CA GLU A 87 21.42 -2.00 11.06
C GLU A 87 21.76 -0.83 12.00
N LYS A 88 21.25 0.38 11.72
CA LYS A 88 21.58 1.61 12.45
C LYS A 88 20.36 2.35 13.01
N ASN A 89 19.15 1.94 12.63
CA ASN A 89 17.91 2.62 13.01
C ASN A 89 16.94 1.63 13.67
N ALA A 90 16.72 1.78 14.97
CA ALA A 90 15.86 0.90 15.75
C ALA A 90 14.41 0.88 15.24
N SER A 91 13.86 2.03 14.83
CA SER A 91 12.49 2.11 14.30
C SER A 91 12.31 1.27 13.03
N MET A 92 13.30 1.28 12.13
CA MET A 92 13.28 0.43 10.93
C MET A 92 13.46 -1.05 11.27
N ALA A 93 14.31 -1.38 12.24
CA ALA A 93 14.45 -2.76 12.72
C ALA A 93 13.14 -3.31 13.34
N ILE A 94 12.47 -2.51 14.17
CA ILE A 94 11.16 -2.83 14.75
C ILE A 94 10.12 -2.98 13.63
N PHE A 95 10.10 -2.07 12.65
CA PHE A 95 9.18 -2.15 11.52
C PHE A 95 9.36 -3.45 10.73
N LEU A 96 10.60 -3.81 10.37
CA LEU A 96 10.88 -5.06 9.67
C LEU A 96 10.58 -6.28 10.54
N GLY A 97 10.87 -6.24 11.84
CA GLY A 97 10.54 -7.31 12.78
C GLY A 97 9.05 -7.58 12.86
N LYS A 98 8.22 -6.54 12.89
CA LYS A 98 6.75 -6.67 12.85
C LYS A 98 6.24 -7.26 11.53
N ASN A 99 6.80 -6.82 10.40
CA ASN A 99 6.30 -7.22 9.08
C ASN A 99 6.81 -8.59 8.59
N TYR A 100 8.02 -9.00 8.99
CA TYR A 100 8.66 -10.23 8.48
C TYR A 100 8.82 -11.33 9.53
N LEU A 101 8.73 -11.01 10.82
CA LEU A 101 8.95 -11.96 11.92
C LEU A 101 7.70 -12.11 12.82
N ASP A 102 6.54 -11.61 12.39
CA ASP A 102 5.26 -11.66 13.11
C ASP A 102 5.33 -11.12 14.55
N GLN A 103 6.22 -10.15 14.80
CA GLN A 103 6.33 -9.51 16.11
C GLN A 103 5.13 -8.60 16.35
N THR A 104 4.57 -8.65 17.57
CA THR A 104 3.44 -7.81 17.98
C THR A 104 3.82 -6.93 19.16
N ASP A 105 3.28 -5.71 19.19
CA ASP A 105 3.38 -4.86 20.38
C ASP A 105 2.47 -5.41 21.47
N LYS A 106 3.04 -5.67 22.65
CA LYS A 106 2.25 -5.94 23.85
C LYS A 106 2.03 -4.63 24.59
N GLN A 107 0.77 -4.32 24.88
CA GLN A 107 0.43 -3.22 25.78
C GLN A 107 -0.20 -3.79 27.04
N ASP A 108 0.50 -3.66 28.16
CA ASP A 108 -0.03 -3.99 29.47
C ASP A 108 -0.87 -2.81 29.97
N ILE A 109 -2.18 -2.87 29.76
CA ILE A 109 -3.11 -1.86 30.26
C ILE A 109 -3.41 -2.17 31.72
N THR A 110 -2.72 -1.46 32.62
CA THR A 110 -3.07 -1.46 34.05
C THR A 110 -4.14 -0.40 34.28
N ALA A 111 -5.42 -0.79 34.23
CA ALA A 111 -6.53 0.10 34.54
C ALA A 111 -6.79 0.12 36.05
N SER A 112 -6.35 1.17 36.75
CA SER A 112 -6.82 1.46 38.11
C SER A 112 -8.17 2.16 38.02
N VAL A 113 -9.26 1.42 38.18
CA VAL A 113 -10.62 1.98 38.24
C VAL A 113 -10.92 2.37 39.67
N THR A 114 -10.92 3.68 39.96
CA THR A 114 -11.51 4.21 41.20
C THR A 114 -13.00 4.35 40.97
N GLN A 115 -13.79 3.53 41.66
CA GLN A 115 -15.24 3.55 41.55
C GLN A 115 -15.84 4.15 42.80
N ASP A 116 -16.31 5.41 42.69
CA ASP A 116 -17.03 6.08 43.77
C ASP A 116 -18.44 5.49 43.86
N VAL A 117 -18.63 4.57 44.80
CA VAL A 117 -19.95 3.98 45.08
C VAL A 117 -20.74 4.96 45.95
N THR A 118 -21.82 5.53 45.42
CA THR A 118 -22.73 6.34 46.24
C THR A 118 -23.57 5.44 47.14
N VAL A 119 -23.79 5.83 48.40
CA VAL A 119 -24.52 5.04 49.41
C VAL A 119 -25.94 4.68 48.93
N THR A 120 -26.52 5.50 48.08
CA THR A 120 -27.81 5.27 47.41
C THR A 120 -27.84 3.99 46.58
N ASP A 121 -26.77 3.71 45.81
CA ASP A 121 -26.70 2.53 44.95
C ASP A 121 -26.60 1.23 45.75
N ALA A 122 -25.89 1.28 46.89
CA ALA A 122 -25.80 0.16 47.82
C ALA A 122 -27.16 -0.17 48.45
N ARG A 123 -27.92 0.87 48.84
CA ARG A 123 -29.26 0.71 49.41
C ARG A 123 -30.26 0.14 48.39
N SER A 124 -30.28 0.64 47.16
CA SER A 124 -31.14 0.11 46.11
C SER A 124 -30.82 -1.34 45.76
N LYS A 125 -29.55 -1.75 45.83
CA LYS A 125 -29.14 -3.15 45.65
C LYS A 125 -29.61 -4.03 46.82
N LEU A 126 -29.51 -3.54 48.05
CA LEU A 126 -29.98 -4.25 49.25
C LEU A 126 -31.50 -4.44 49.23
N GLU A 127 -32.26 -3.39 48.90
CA GLU A 127 -33.73 -3.46 48.81
C GLU A 127 -34.18 -4.49 47.75
N ARG A 128 -33.49 -4.57 46.61
CA ARG A 128 -33.77 -5.60 45.58
C ARG A 128 -33.46 -7.02 46.06
N LEU A 129 -32.39 -7.20 46.84
CA LEU A 129 -32.02 -8.51 47.39
C LEU A 129 -33.02 -8.98 48.45
N VAL A 130 -33.40 -8.09 49.37
CA VAL A 130 -34.40 -8.37 50.40
C VAL A 130 -35.75 -8.72 49.77
N ASN A 131 -36.20 -7.94 48.78
CA ASN A 131 -37.46 -8.24 48.07
C ASN A 131 -37.44 -9.56 47.30
N ARG A 132 -36.27 -10.01 46.85
CA ARG A 132 -36.12 -11.32 46.19
C ARG A 132 -36.24 -12.47 47.19
N GLU A 133 -35.72 -12.32 48.40
CA GLU A 133 -35.84 -13.36 49.43
C GLU A 133 -37.24 -13.44 50.02
N THR A 134 -37.90 -12.31 50.24
CA THR A 134 -39.29 -12.29 50.73
C THR A 134 -40.26 -12.90 49.73
N THR A 135 -40.06 -12.66 48.42
CA THR A 135 -40.88 -13.29 47.37
C THR A 135 -40.58 -14.77 47.16
N ALA A 136 -39.35 -15.23 47.44
CA ALA A 136 -39.01 -16.65 47.44
C ALA A 136 -39.62 -17.39 48.64
N SER A 137 -39.63 -16.76 49.83
CA SER A 137 -40.19 -17.35 51.05
C SER A 137 -41.73 -17.35 51.08
N ALA A 138 -42.39 -16.52 50.27
CA ALA A 138 -43.86 -16.47 50.16
C ALA A 138 -44.46 -17.45 49.13
N LYS A 139 -43.62 -18.22 48.42
CA LYS A 139 -44.03 -19.21 47.40
C LYS A 139 -43.75 -20.68 47.78
N GLY A 140 -43.32 -20.94 49.01
CA GLY A 140 -43.22 -22.28 49.61
C GLY A 140 -44.34 -22.53 50.59
#